data_AF-A0AAN0K1W5-F1
#
_entry.id   AF-A0AAN0K1W5-F1
#
_cell.length_a   1.000
_cell.length_b   1.000
_cell.length_c   1.000
_cell.angle_alpha   90.00
_cell.angle_beta   90.00
_cell.angle_gamma   90.00
#
_symmetry.space_group_name_H-M   'P 1'
#
loop_
_entity.id
_entity.type
_entity.pdbx_description
1 polymer ?
#
loop_
_entity_poly.entity_id
_entity_poly.type
_entity_poly.pdbx_seq_one_letter_code
_entity_poly.pdbx_strand_id
1 'polypeptide(L)'
;MGSRSEAERFHSSGRFKKQSLQKCDIIKKGLLTADQVISILIHLSIIAPVGINSEGEEEYFLPCVLVHAPVSVLASTVAPGYSPLLITFKCGYTPRGVFSCLISSILCSREGQWVLASDKIYRNQVMFHLTEYGHYVLLKNCIKYLQVTITVCHGSTISDVPFPKIQEFLSQHLLIVITKLRYSAHKVGHSFGFHCTLEDHATSDPHIAQCIISIQNPHIKCTIGPSPMTASLTLEQAIWFKVSSKGQDKTNYSNTLRTSFDITHLSMVLRFLTKEHYDATTWQQLGLALGIYQPTLNKIESDARGKTEDCLRVCLSSWLRQEDNVKESGIPNWYTLAKALDSIGQRSIADLAYVKH
;
A
#
# COMPACT_ATOMS: atom_id res chain seq x y z
N MET A 1 5.64 5.62 39.02
CA MET A 1 4.71 5.74 37.87
C MET A 1 3.62 4.71 38.08
N GLY A 2 2.41 5.16 38.43
CA GLY A 2 1.32 4.25 38.78
C GLY A 2 0.92 3.38 37.59
N SER A 3 0.90 2.07 37.80
CA SER A 3 0.27 1.10 36.91
C SER A 3 -1.14 1.59 36.56
N ARG A 4 -1.39 2.00 35.31
CA ARG A 4 -2.75 2.27 34.82
C ARG A 4 -3.56 1.00 35.01
N SER A 5 -4.81 1.15 35.47
CA SER A 5 -5.69 -0.01 35.60
C SER A 5 -5.87 -0.70 34.24
N GLU A 6 -6.05 -2.02 34.24
CA GLU A 6 -6.27 -2.81 33.01
C GLU A 6 -7.44 -2.24 32.17
N ALA A 7 -8.46 -1.70 32.84
CA ALA A 7 -9.59 -1.02 32.21
C ALA A 7 -9.20 0.30 31.53
N GLU A 8 -8.37 1.14 32.18
CA GLU A 8 -7.86 2.38 31.57
C GLU A 8 -7.00 2.09 30.34
N ARG A 9 -6.16 1.05 30.41
CA ARG A 9 -5.36 0.60 29.26
C ARG A 9 -6.26 0.15 28.11
N PHE A 10 -7.30 -0.63 28.40
CA PHE A 10 -8.26 -1.07 27.39
C PHE A 10 -8.99 0.10 26.73
N HIS A 11 -9.46 1.08 27.50
CA HIS A 11 -10.14 2.26 26.95
C HIS A 11 -9.22 3.18 26.12
N SER A 12 -7.94 3.30 26.50
CA SER A 12 -7.00 4.17 25.80
C SER A 12 -6.34 3.53 24.58
N SER A 13 -6.17 2.21 24.57
CA SER A 13 -5.45 1.51 23.50
C SER A 13 -6.29 0.52 22.71
N GLY A 14 -7.51 0.20 23.17
CA GLY A 14 -8.37 -0.82 22.58
C GLY A 14 -7.85 -2.25 22.74
N ARG A 15 -6.73 -2.44 23.44
CA ARG A 15 -6.04 -3.73 23.56
C ARG A 15 -6.48 -4.47 24.82
N PHE A 16 -6.71 -5.77 24.69
CA PHE A 16 -7.04 -6.65 25.80
C PHE A 16 -6.47 -8.04 25.57
N LYS A 17 -6.38 -8.81 26.66
CA LYS A 17 -5.86 -10.18 26.64
C LYS A 17 -6.99 -11.18 26.73
N LYS A 18 -6.77 -12.41 26.27
CA LYS A 18 -7.73 -13.50 26.43
C LYS A 18 -8.15 -13.71 27.89
N GLN A 19 -7.20 -13.61 28.83
CA GLN A 19 -7.48 -13.77 30.26
C GLN A 19 -8.46 -12.73 30.81
N SER A 20 -8.47 -11.52 30.24
CA SER A 20 -9.41 -10.45 30.62
C SER A 20 -10.86 -10.86 30.40
N LEU A 21 -11.14 -11.76 29.43
CA LEU A 21 -12.49 -12.27 29.15
C LEU A 21 -13.02 -13.19 30.25
N GLN A 22 -12.16 -13.81 31.07
CA GLN A 22 -12.60 -14.69 32.17
C GLN A 22 -13.47 -13.95 33.20
N LYS A 23 -13.40 -12.61 33.21
CA LYS A 23 -14.23 -11.75 34.06
C LYS A 23 -15.66 -11.60 33.52
N CYS A 24 -15.94 -11.93 32.26
CA CYS A 24 -17.24 -11.78 31.61
C CYS A 24 -18.24 -12.87 32.04
N ASP A 25 -19.49 -12.46 32.25
CA ASP A 25 -20.56 -13.34 32.73
C ASP A 25 -20.84 -14.53 31.83
N ILE A 26 -20.68 -14.38 30.51
CA ILE A 26 -20.91 -15.46 29.54
C ILE A 26 -19.94 -16.64 29.75
N ILE A 27 -18.73 -16.33 30.19
CA ILE A 27 -17.69 -17.33 30.49
C ILE A 27 -17.87 -17.87 31.90
N LYS A 28 -18.13 -17.00 32.88
CA LYS A 28 -18.42 -17.41 34.27
C LYS A 28 -19.61 -18.36 34.38
N LYS A 29 -20.64 -18.15 33.55
CA LYS A 29 -21.83 -19.00 33.47
C LYS A 29 -21.62 -20.27 32.62
N GLY A 30 -20.43 -20.48 32.07
CA GLY A 30 -20.10 -21.65 31.25
C GLY A 30 -20.84 -21.72 29.91
N LEU A 31 -21.40 -20.61 29.41
CA LEU A 31 -22.16 -20.60 28.15
C LEU A 31 -21.25 -20.67 26.92
N LEU A 32 -20.08 -20.01 26.99
CA LEU A 32 -19.04 -20.05 25.97
C LEU A 32 -17.66 -20.02 26.63
N THR A 33 -16.68 -20.64 25.98
CA THR A 33 -15.27 -20.51 26.36
C THR A 33 -14.68 -19.18 25.83
N ALA A 34 -13.56 -18.74 26.41
CA ALA A 34 -12.86 -17.54 25.93
C ALA A 34 -12.42 -17.66 24.47
N ASP A 35 -11.98 -18.85 24.05
CA ASP A 35 -11.64 -19.15 22.66
C ASP A 35 -12.84 -19.01 21.73
N GLN A 36 -13.98 -19.58 22.10
CA GLN A 36 -15.21 -19.44 21.31
C GLN A 36 -15.63 -17.98 21.17
N VAL A 37 -15.58 -17.21 22.26
CA VAL A 37 -15.87 -15.77 22.22
C VAL A 37 -14.92 -15.04 21.26
N ILE A 38 -13.61 -15.27 21.39
CA ILE A 38 -12.60 -14.66 20.49
C ILE A 38 -12.86 -15.04 19.04
N SER A 39 -13.07 -16.33 18.74
CA SER A 39 -13.35 -16.80 17.38
C SER A 39 -14.60 -16.15 16.79
N ILE A 40 -15.67 -16.01 17.58
CA ILE A 40 -16.90 -15.31 17.15
C ILE A 40 -16.61 -13.84 16.86
N LEU A 41 -15.91 -13.14 17.76
CA LEU A 41 -15.62 -11.72 17.61
C LEU A 41 -14.71 -11.43 16.41
N ILE A 42 -13.73 -12.31 16.13
CA ILE A 42 -12.88 -12.23 14.93
C ILE A 42 -13.72 -12.52 13.68
N HIS A 43 -14.56 -13.56 13.71
CA HIS A 43 -15.43 -13.90 12.60
C HIS A 43 -16.35 -12.73 12.21
N LEU A 44 -16.90 -12.04 13.21
CA LEU A 44 -17.73 -10.85 13.04
C LEU A 44 -16.94 -9.56 12.71
N SER A 45 -15.61 -9.63 12.61
CA SER A 45 -14.73 -8.47 12.39
C SER A 45 -14.92 -7.38 13.45
N ILE A 46 -15.20 -7.78 14.70
CA ILE A 46 -15.32 -6.88 15.84
C ILE A 46 -13.93 -6.64 16.44
N ILE A 47 -13.13 -7.69 16.59
CA ILE A 47 -11.75 -7.63 17.09
C ILE A 47 -10.76 -8.15 16.05
N ALA A 48 -9.47 -7.86 16.26
CA ALA A 48 -8.37 -8.45 15.50
C ALA A 48 -7.20 -8.83 16.42
N PRO A 49 -6.45 -9.90 16.12
CA PRO A 49 -5.18 -10.18 16.80
C PRO A 49 -4.15 -9.10 16.45
N VAL A 50 -3.32 -8.71 17.41
CA VAL A 50 -2.26 -7.70 17.23
C VAL A 50 -0.88 -8.18 17.66
N GLY A 51 -0.72 -9.49 17.77
CA GLY A 51 0.53 -10.17 18.12
C GLY A 51 0.65 -10.52 19.60
N ILE A 52 1.87 -10.86 19.99
CA ILE A 52 2.23 -11.24 21.36
C ILE A 52 2.77 -10.00 22.08
N ASN A 53 2.28 -9.75 23.28
CA ASN A 53 2.76 -8.62 24.11
C ASN A 53 4.09 -8.94 24.81
N SER A 54 4.63 -7.98 25.56
CA SER A 54 5.89 -8.13 26.31
C SER A 54 5.87 -9.23 27.37
N GLU A 55 4.68 -9.70 27.76
CA GLU A 55 4.48 -10.77 28.75
C GLU A 55 4.34 -12.15 28.10
N GLY A 56 4.48 -12.26 26.77
CA GLY A 56 4.34 -13.52 26.05
C GLY A 56 2.90 -13.95 25.78
N GLU A 57 1.93 -13.06 25.99
CA GLU A 57 0.51 -13.36 25.82
C GLU A 57 -0.06 -12.74 24.54
N GLU A 58 -0.95 -13.48 23.87
CA GLU A 58 -1.70 -12.95 22.74
C GLU A 58 -2.57 -11.77 23.14
N GLU A 59 -2.45 -10.71 22.35
CA GLU A 59 -3.22 -9.49 22.53
C GLU A 59 -4.17 -9.26 21.35
N TYR A 60 -5.37 -8.80 21.70
CA TYR A 60 -6.45 -8.54 20.76
C TYR A 60 -6.82 -7.07 20.82
N PHE A 61 -7.25 -6.53 19.69
CA PHE A 61 -7.59 -5.13 19.53
C PHE A 61 -9.08 -4.97 19.18
N LEU A 62 -9.77 -4.10 19.92
CA LEU A 62 -11.16 -3.71 19.73
C LEU A 62 -11.22 -2.21 19.38
N PRO A 63 -11.37 -1.83 18.10
CA PRO A 63 -11.32 -0.41 17.71
C PRO A 63 -12.50 0.41 18.25
N CYS A 64 -13.68 -0.20 18.42
CA CYS A 64 -14.91 0.46 18.87
C CYS A 64 -14.81 1.12 20.26
N VAL A 65 -13.91 0.66 21.14
CA VAL A 65 -13.83 1.15 22.53
C VAL A 65 -13.08 2.48 22.65
N LEU A 66 -12.28 2.82 21.64
CA LEU A 66 -11.40 3.98 21.66
C LEU A 66 -12.16 5.30 21.81
N VAL A 67 -11.47 6.32 22.28
CA VAL A 67 -11.96 7.71 22.31
C VAL A 67 -11.76 8.38 20.94
N HIS A 68 -12.50 9.45 20.67
CA HIS A 68 -12.29 10.25 19.46
C HIS A 68 -10.98 11.03 19.56
N ALA A 69 -10.34 11.26 18.41
CA ALA A 69 -9.15 12.11 18.33
C ALA A 69 -9.48 13.53 18.83
N PRO A 70 -8.65 14.12 19.69
CA PRO A 70 -8.85 15.51 20.10
C PRO A 70 -8.71 16.44 18.88
N VAL A 71 -9.45 17.55 18.89
CA VAL A 71 -9.49 18.53 17.80
C VAL A 71 -8.10 19.11 17.48
N SER A 72 -7.19 19.11 18.45
CA SER A 72 -5.79 19.56 18.33
C SER A 72 -4.87 18.61 17.57
N VAL A 73 -5.30 17.40 17.21
CA VAL A 73 -4.57 16.53 16.27
C VAL A 73 -4.78 17.11 14.87
N LEU A 74 -4.07 18.20 14.58
CA LEU A 74 -4.09 18.89 13.30
C LEU A 74 -3.74 17.93 12.16
N ALA A 75 -4.34 18.22 11.00
CA ALA A 75 -4.23 17.48 9.76
C ALA A 75 -2.81 16.97 9.53
N SER A 76 -2.67 15.66 9.31
CA SER A 76 -1.45 15.11 8.74
C SER A 76 -1.09 15.95 7.53
N THR A 77 0.09 16.57 7.57
CA THR A 77 0.65 17.29 6.43
C THR A 77 0.68 16.29 5.28
N VAL A 78 -0.21 16.48 4.31
CA VAL A 78 -0.26 15.67 3.10
C VAL A 78 1.11 15.84 2.46
N ALA A 79 1.84 14.74 2.30
CA ALA A 79 3.12 14.81 1.61
C ALA A 79 2.87 15.37 0.20
N PRO A 80 3.68 16.35 -0.26
CA PRO A 80 3.49 16.94 -1.58
C PRO A 80 3.60 15.86 -2.67
N GLY A 81 2.82 16.00 -3.75
CA GLY A 81 2.88 15.11 -4.91
C GLY A 81 1.75 14.08 -5.04
N TYR A 82 0.74 14.10 -4.16
CA TYR A 82 -0.52 13.38 -4.37
C TYR A 82 -1.72 14.02 -3.69
N SER A 83 -2.90 13.66 -4.19
CA SER A 83 -4.18 14.02 -3.58
C SER A 83 -4.66 12.90 -2.64
N PRO A 84 -5.06 13.19 -1.38
CA PRO A 84 -5.64 12.21 -0.47
C PRO A 84 -6.86 11.52 -1.07
N LEU A 85 -6.92 10.19 -0.98
CA LEU A 85 -8.05 9.42 -1.51
C LEU A 85 -9.23 9.51 -0.54
N LEU A 86 -10.39 9.89 -1.07
CA LEU A 86 -11.64 9.92 -0.32
C LEU A 86 -12.49 8.72 -0.71
N ILE A 87 -13.05 8.03 0.30
CA ILE A 87 -13.97 6.90 0.13
C ILE A 87 -15.34 7.38 0.58
N THR A 88 -16.26 7.46 -0.36
CA THR A 88 -17.65 7.84 -0.14
C THR A 88 -18.55 6.62 -0.20
N PHE A 89 -19.76 6.74 0.35
CA PHE A 89 -20.77 5.69 0.32
C PHE A 89 -22.04 6.22 -0.33
N LYS A 90 -22.76 5.35 -1.07
CA LYS A 90 -24.01 5.72 -1.75
C LYS A 90 -25.09 6.30 -0.82
N CYS A 91 -25.07 5.96 0.46
CA CYS A 91 -25.98 6.51 1.47
C CYS A 91 -25.63 7.94 1.93
N GLY A 92 -24.52 8.53 1.45
CA GLY A 92 -24.13 9.92 1.73
C GLY A 92 -23.40 10.14 3.05
N TYR A 93 -23.17 9.09 3.84
CA TYR A 93 -22.43 9.12 5.10
C TYR A 93 -21.67 7.81 5.34
N THR A 94 -20.66 7.83 6.21
CA THR A 94 -19.95 6.60 6.61
C THR A 94 -20.88 5.71 7.44
N PRO A 95 -21.23 4.49 6.98
CA PRO A 95 -22.18 3.64 7.68
C PRO A 95 -21.66 3.19 9.04
N ARG A 96 -22.57 3.02 10.00
CA ARG A 96 -22.22 2.67 11.37
C ARG A 96 -21.49 1.32 11.41
N GLY A 97 -20.41 1.26 12.18
CA GLY A 97 -19.62 0.04 12.34
C GLY A 97 -18.62 -0.24 11.21
N VAL A 98 -18.83 0.30 10.00
CA VAL A 98 -17.94 0.04 8.84
C VAL A 98 -16.50 0.41 9.14
N PHE A 99 -16.24 1.59 9.72
CA PHE A 99 -14.87 2.00 10.03
C PHE A 99 -14.18 1.05 11.03
N SER A 100 -14.84 0.70 12.13
CA SER A 100 -14.24 -0.22 13.11
C SER A 100 -14.02 -1.61 12.53
N CYS A 101 -15.00 -2.14 11.80
CA CYS A 101 -14.87 -3.46 11.19
C CYS A 101 -13.84 -3.48 10.06
N LEU A 102 -13.64 -2.37 9.36
CA LEU A 102 -12.57 -2.21 8.38
C LEU A 102 -11.20 -2.35 9.04
N ILE A 103 -10.98 -1.67 10.17
CA ILE A 103 -9.72 -1.76 10.92
C ILE A 103 -9.46 -3.21 11.34
N SER A 104 -10.44 -3.86 11.97
CA SER A 104 -10.29 -5.26 12.39
C SER A 104 -10.10 -6.19 11.18
N SER A 105 -10.80 -5.94 10.07
CA SER A 105 -10.65 -6.75 8.85
C SER A 105 -9.27 -6.61 8.21
N ILE A 106 -8.67 -5.41 8.23
CA ILE A 106 -7.32 -5.16 7.73
C ILE A 106 -6.29 -5.88 8.60
N LEU A 107 -6.40 -5.77 9.92
CA LEU A 107 -5.47 -6.41 10.86
C LEU A 107 -5.56 -7.94 10.86
N CYS A 108 -6.74 -8.50 10.56
CA CYS A 108 -6.89 -9.94 10.35
C CYS A 108 -6.39 -10.42 8.98
N SER A 109 -6.03 -9.52 8.07
CA SER A 109 -5.53 -9.88 6.74
C SER A 109 -4.04 -10.24 6.80
N ARG A 110 -3.64 -11.27 6.03
CA ARG A 110 -2.26 -11.69 5.70
C ARG A 110 -1.23 -11.25 6.75
N GLU A 111 -1.08 -12.09 7.78
CA GLU A 111 -0.24 -11.89 8.96
C GLU A 111 1.00 -11.03 8.69
N GLY A 112 0.96 -9.76 9.13
CA GLY A 112 2.12 -8.88 9.24
C GLY A 112 2.27 -7.77 8.19
N GLN A 113 1.46 -7.71 7.12
CA GLN A 113 1.61 -6.63 6.11
C GLN A 113 1.14 -5.26 6.61
N TRP A 114 0.04 -5.22 7.38
CA TRP A 114 -0.52 -4.01 7.96
C TRP A 114 -0.49 -4.12 9.48
N VAL A 115 0.31 -3.27 10.13
CA VAL A 115 0.41 -3.25 11.60
C VAL A 115 0.04 -1.88 12.15
N LEU A 116 -0.41 -1.80 13.39
CA LEU A 116 -0.71 -0.52 14.05
C LEU A 116 0.60 0.24 14.29
N ALA A 117 0.69 1.47 13.79
CA ALA A 117 1.92 2.26 13.80
C ALA A 117 2.15 3.05 15.10
N SER A 118 1.13 3.22 15.92
CA SER A 118 1.20 3.97 17.17
C SER A 118 0.21 3.40 18.19
N ASP A 119 0.51 3.65 19.45
CA ASP A 119 -0.38 3.48 20.60
C ASP A 119 -1.47 4.57 20.66
N LYS A 120 -1.26 5.74 20.03
CA LYS A 120 -2.24 6.83 19.92
C LYS A 120 -3.26 6.54 18.82
N ILE A 121 -4.14 5.58 19.09
CA ILE A 121 -5.20 5.16 18.18
C ILE A 121 -6.52 5.76 18.64
N TYR A 122 -7.34 6.22 17.70
CA TYR A 122 -8.62 6.86 17.98
C TYR A 122 -9.77 6.16 17.25
N ARG A 123 -10.98 6.31 17.79
CA ARG A 123 -12.20 5.73 17.22
C ARG A 123 -12.47 6.18 15.78
N ASN A 124 -12.00 7.38 15.42
CA ASN A 124 -12.18 7.99 14.10
C ASN A 124 -10.86 8.14 13.34
N GLN A 125 -9.73 7.64 13.84
CA GLN A 125 -8.45 7.81 13.17
C GLN A 125 -7.46 6.74 13.60
N VAL A 126 -6.88 6.03 12.63
CA VAL A 126 -5.87 5.00 12.87
C VAL A 126 -4.75 5.09 11.85
N MET A 127 -3.52 4.96 12.31
CA MET A 127 -2.34 4.90 11.46
C MET A 127 -1.82 3.47 11.40
N PHE A 128 -1.66 2.97 10.19
CA PHE A 128 -1.03 1.69 9.91
C PHE A 128 0.37 1.89 9.37
N HIS A 129 1.26 0.96 9.67
CA HIS A 129 2.55 0.80 9.04
C HIS A 129 2.46 -0.39 8.08
N LEU A 130 2.78 -0.14 6.82
CA LEU A 130 2.89 -1.15 5.78
C LEU A 130 4.31 -1.70 5.81
N THR A 131 4.52 -2.80 6.51
CA THR A 131 5.86 -3.35 6.81
C THR A 131 6.65 -3.71 5.54
N GLU A 132 5.95 -4.16 4.49
CA GLU A 132 6.55 -4.53 3.20
C GLU A 132 7.15 -3.33 2.45
N TYR A 133 6.52 -2.15 2.59
CA TYR A 133 6.88 -0.94 1.83
C TYR A 133 7.52 0.13 2.72
N GLY A 134 7.47 -0.02 4.04
CA GLY A 134 7.97 0.94 5.01
C GLY A 134 7.18 2.25 5.05
N HIS A 135 5.96 2.31 4.50
CA HIS A 135 5.13 3.53 4.47
C HIS A 135 4.03 3.51 5.53
N TYR A 136 3.50 4.68 5.87
CA TYR A 136 2.38 4.79 6.81
C TYR A 136 1.09 5.20 6.10
N VAL A 137 0.00 4.49 6.39
CA VAL A 137 -1.34 4.81 5.91
C VAL A 137 -2.19 5.27 7.08
N LEU A 138 -2.63 6.51 7.03
CA LEU A 138 -3.62 7.06 7.93
C LEU A 138 -5.02 6.87 7.33
N LEU A 139 -5.89 6.18 8.07
CA LEU A 139 -7.32 6.17 7.81
C LEU A 139 -8.03 7.07 8.81
N LYS A 140 -8.76 8.07 8.31
CA LYS A 140 -9.58 8.98 9.11
C LYS A 140 -11.04 8.83 8.74
N ASN A 141 -11.88 8.62 9.73
CA ASN A 141 -13.33 8.58 9.60
C ASN A 141 -13.91 9.99 9.73
N CYS A 142 -14.44 10.51 8.63
CA CYS A 142 -15.25 11.71 8.59
C CYS A 142 -16.74 11.33 8.46
N ILE A 143 -17.64 12.27 8.75
CA ILE A 143 -19.09 12.01 8.74
C ILE A 143 -19.55 11.53 7.35
N LYS A 144 -19.08 12.19 6.29
CA LYS A 144 -19.51 11.94 4.90
C LYS A 144 -18.62 10.94 4.13
N TYR A 145 -17.41 10.68 4.61
CA TYR A 145 -16.40 9.91 3.88
C TYR A 145 -15.32 9.35 4.80
N LEU A 146 -14.58 8.36 4.33
CA LEU A 146 -13.27 8.01 4.91
C LEU A 146 -12.17 8.71 4.10
N GLN A 147 -11.17 9.23 4.78
CA GLN A 147 -9.99 9.81 4.15
C GLN A 147 -8.80 8.89 4.34
N VAL A 148 -8.07 8.65 3.25
CA VAL A 148 -6.81 7.90 3.23
C VAL A 148 -5.68 8.88 2.95
N THR A 149 -4.69 8.91 3.81
CA THR A 149 -3.50 9.75 3.68
C THR A 149 -2.26 8.91 3.91
N ILE A 150 -1.30 9.01 3.01
CA ILE A 150 0.00 8.37 3.07
C ILE A 150 1.04 9.33 3.65
N THR A 151 1.84 8.84 4.59
CA THR A 151 3.08 9.48 5.02
C THR A 151 4.25 8.68 4.46
N VAL A 152 5.03 9.32 3.59
CA VAL A 152 6.23 8.74 2.98
C VAL A 152 7.39 8.84 3.97
N CYS A 153 8.18 7.77 4.10
CA CYS A 153 9.33 7.75 5.00
C CYS A 153 10.51 8.55 4.46
N HIS A 154 11.35 9.02 5.37
CA HIS A 154 12.54 9.79 5.02
C HIS A 154 13.48 8.94 4.15
N GLY A 155 13.80 9.41 2.95
CA GLY A 155 14.62 8.70 1.97
C GLY A 155 13.84 7.87 0.94
N SER A 156 12.50 7.78 1.06
CA SER A 156 11.63 7.20 0.02
C SER A 156 11.00 8.29 -0.84
N THR A 157 10.69 7.94 -2.09
CA THR A 157 9.94 8.80 -3.00
C THR A 157 8.46 8.43 -3.00
N ILE A 158 7.62 9.35 -3.46
CA ILE A 158 6.18 9.09 -3.62
C ILE A 158 5.89 7.97 -4.63
N SER A 159 6.80 7.78 -5.60
CA SER A 159 6.72 6.74 -6.62
C SER A 159 6.88 5.32 -6.04
N ASP A 160 7.50 5.19 -4.87
CA ASP A 160 7.70 3.90 -4.19
C ASP A 160 6.42 3.41 -3.50
N VAL A 161 5.47 4.33 -3.25
CA VAL A 161 4.21 4.01 -2.58
C VAL A 161 3.31 3.21 -3.53
N PRO A 162 2.82 2.03 -3.11
CA PRO A 162 1.97 1.21 -3.95
C PRO A 162 0.50 1.68 -3.91
N PHE A 163 0.25 2.93 -4.30
CA PHE A 163 -1.08 3.57 -4.23
C PHE A 163 -2.20 2.71 -4.82
N PRO A 164 -2.08 2.11 -6.02
CA PRO A 164 -3.14 1.27 -6.57
C PRO A 164 -3.36 -0.02 -5.78
N LYS A 165 -2.30 -0.63 -5.21
CA LYS A 165 -2.45 -1.83 -4.37
C LYS A 165 -3.16 -1.48 -3.06
N ILE A 166 -2.84 -0.34 -2.46
CA ILE A 166 -3.51 0.15 -1.23
C ILE A 166 -5.00 0.39 -1.51
N GLN A 167 -5.31 1.09 -2.60
CA GLN A 167 -6.69 1.36 -2.99
C GLN A 167 -7.48 0.06 -3.26
N GLU A 168 -6.89 -0.89 -3.99
CA GLU A 168 -7.50 -2.18 -4.32
C GLU A 168 -7.75 -2.99 -3.04
N PHE A 169 -6.76 -3.05 -2.15
CA PHE A 169 -6.85 -3.71 -0.86
C PHE A 169 -7.97 -3.12 0.02
N LEU A 170 -8.02 -1.79 0.17
CA LEU A 170 -9.08 -1.12 0.92
C LEU A 170 -10.46 -1.39 0.31
N SER A 171 -10.56 -1.39 -1.03
CA SER A 171 -11.80 -1.70 -1.75
C SER A 171 -12.31 -3.12 -1.43
N GLN A 172 -11.42 -4.11 -1.45
CA GLN A 172 -11.73 -5.50 -1.14
C GLN A 172 -12.19 -5.65 0.32
N HIS A 173 -11.48 -5.04 1.26
CA HIS A 173 -11.82 -5.10 2.68
C HIS A 173 -13.12 -4.38 3.03
N LEU A 174 -13.42 -3.25 2.37
CA LEU A 174 -14.72 -2.59 2.49
C LEU A 174 -15.86 -3.50 2.02
N LEU A 175 -15.70 -4.20 0.89
CA LEU A 175 -16.70 -5.14 0.40
C LEU A 175 -16.94 -6.29 1.38
N ILE A 176 -15.88 -6.86 1.95
CA ILE A 176 -15.96 -7.89 3.00
C ILE A 176 -16.75 -7.37 4.20
N VAL A 177 -16.43 -6.16 4.67
CA VAL A 177 -17.07 -5.56 5.86
C VAL A 177 -18.54 -5.23 5.62
N ILE A 178 -18.87 -4.61 4.48
CA ILE A 178 -20.25 -4.31 4.09
C ILE A 178 -21.09 -5.59 4.09
N THR A 179 -20.53 -6.68 3.53
CA THR A 179 -21.17 -7.99 3.48
C THR A 179 -21.36 -8.58 4.89
N LYS A 180 -20.32 -8.57 5.73
CA LYS A 180 -20.37 -9.08 7.11
C LYS A 180 -21.37 -8.32 7.98
N LEU A 181 -21.45 -7.01 7.82
CA LEU A 181 -22.43 -6.16 8.51
C LEU A 181 -23.84 -6.26 7.93
N ARG A 182 -24.05 -7.09 6.89
CA ARG A 182 -25.32 -7.30 6.20
C ARG A 182 -25.93 -6.01 5.63
N TYR A 183 -25.09 -5.07 5.25
CA TYR A 183 -25.52 -3.90 4.50
C TYR A 183 -25.83 -4.29 3.05
N SER A 184 -26.86 -3.68 2.48
CA SER A 184 -27.14 -3.83 1.04
C SER A 184 -26.06 -3.10 0.24
N ALA A 185 -25.27 -3.84 -0.54
CA ALA A 185 -24.23 -3.26 -1.41
C ALA A 185 -24.79 -2.23 -2.40
N HIS A 186 -26.06 -2.36 -2.80
CA HIS A 186 -26.72 -1.35 -3.64
C HIS A 186 -26.89 -0.01 -2.91
N LYS A 187 -27.25 -0.04 -1.62
CA LYS A 187 -27.50 1.17 -0.81
C LYS A 187 -26.23 1.75 -0.19
N VAL A 188 -25.25 0.89 0.09
CA VAL A 188 -24.08 1.21 0.92
C VAL A 188 -22.76 1.00 0.17
N GLY A 189 -22.82 0.70 -1.14
CA GLY A 189 -21.62 0.55 -1.96
C GLY A 189 -20.71 1.77 -1.85
N HIS A 190 -19.41 1.53 -1.76
CA HIS A 190 -18.41 2.59 -1.70
C HIS A 190 -18.02 3.07 -3.10
N SER A 191 -17.48 4.28 -3.17
CA SER A 191 -16.91 4.87 -4.38
C SER A 191 -15.76 5.77 -3.98
N PHE A 192 -14.76 5.86 -4.85
CA PHE A 192 -13.60 6.71 -4.63
C PHE A 192 -13.88 8.13 -5.13
N GLY A 193 -13.19 9.11 -4.58
CA GLY A 193 -13.33 10.51 -4.96
C GLY A 193 -12.19 11.37 -4.43
N PHE A 194 -12.21 12.62 -4.85
CA PHE A 194 -11.31 13.67 -4.41
C PHE A 194 -12.10 14.94 -4.10
N HIS A 195 -11.48 15.86 -3.38
CA HIS A 195 -12.06 17.19 -3.26
C HIS A 195 -12.23 17.82 -4.64
N CYS A 196 -13.40 18.42 -4.86
CA CYS A 196 -13.66 19.06 -6.13
C CYS A 196 -12.82 20.32 -6.30
N THR A 197 -12.16 20.44 -7.46
CA THR A 197 -11.31 21.57 -7.83
C THR A 197 -11.86 22.32 -9.06
N LEU A 198 -13.12 22.08 -9.43
CA LEU A 198 -13.76 22.74 -10.57
C LEU A 198 -14.15 24.16 -10.20
N GLU A 199 -13.81 25.12 -11.06
CA GLU A 199 -13.93 26.56 -10.77
C GLU A 199 -15.38 27.09 -10.81
N ASP A 200 -16.31 26.34 -11.41
CA ASP A 200 -17.70 26.78 -11.69
C ASP A 200 -18.72 26.47 -10.57
N HIS A 201 -18.28 26.19 -9.34
CA HIS A 201 -19.21 25.92 -8.24
C HIS A 201 -19.67 27.21 -7.56
N ALA A 202 -20.99 27.48 -7.65
CA ALA A 202 -21.65 28.55 -6.91
C ALA A 202 -21.62 28.37 -5.37
N THR A 203 -21.17 27.21 -4.89
CA THR A 203 -21.05 26.89 -3.46
C THR A 203 -19.58 26.90 -3.05
N SER A 204 -19.21 27.80 -2.14
CA SER A 204 -17.85 27.91 -1.58
C SER A 204 -17.43 26.73 -0.68
N ASP A 205 -18.32 25.79 -0.40
CA ASP A 205 -18.07 24.68 0.51
C ASP A 205 -17.31 23.51 -0.16
N PRO A 206 -16.28 22.96 0.51
CA PRO A 206 -15.53 21.82 0.00
C PRO A 206 -16.42 20.59 -0.08
N HIS A 207 -16.55 20.02 -1.27
CA HIS A 207 -17.33 18.81 -1.55
C HIS A 207 -16.51 17.81 -2.37
N ILE A 208 -17.07 16.62 -2.58
CA ILE A 208 -16.35 15.49 -3.20
C ILE A 208 -16.85 15.29 -4.63
N ALA A 209 -15.92 15.24 -5.58
CA ALA A 209 -16.16 14.74 -6.91
C ALA A 209 -15.84 13.24 -6.95
N GLN A 210 -16.76 12.43 -7.47
CA GLN A 210 -16.62 10.97 -7.51
C GLN A 210 -15.78 10.54 -8.70
N CYS A 211 -14.87 9.59 -8.49
CA CYS A 211 -14.08 8.99 -9.55
C CYS A 211 -14.91 8.00 -10.35
N ILE A 212 -14.99 8.22 -11.66
CA ILE A 212 -15.51 7.26 -12.63
C ILE A 212 -14.32 6.64 -13.32
N ILE A 213 -14.00 5.41 -12.91
CA ILE A 213 -12.88 4.65 -13.46
C ILE A 213 -13.42 3.85 -14.65
N SER A 214 -13.30 4.41 -15.85
CA SER A 214 -13.54 3.67 -17.08
C SER A 214 -12.20 3.23 -17.69
N ILE A 215 -12.20 2.12 -18.44
CA ILE A 215 -10.99 1.57 -19.10
C ILE A 215 -10.41 2.58 -20.11
N GLN A 216 -11.24 3.51 -20.61
CA GLN A 216 -10.89 4.40 -21.72
C GLN A 216 -10.63 5.84 -21.27
N ASN A 217 -11.33 6.35 -20.26
CA ASN A 217 -11.16 7.72 -19.77
C ASN A 217 -11.57 7.85 -18.30
N PRO A 218 -10.63 7.71 -17.35
CA PRO A 218 -10.92 7.91 -15.94
C PRO A 218 -11.05 9.40 -15.64
N HIS A 219 -12.18 9.80 -15.06
CA HIS A 219 -12.51 11.21 -14.80
C HIS A 219 -13.20 11.37 -13.45
N ILE A 220 -13.15 12.56 -12.89
CA ILE A 220 -14.00 12.94 -11.75
C ILE A 220 -15.33 13.46 -12.27
N LYS A 221 -16.42 13.14 -11.56
CA LYS A 221 -17.75 13.67 -11.78
C LYS A 221 -18.22 14.39 -10.53
N CYS A 222 -18.52 15.67 -10.66
CA CYS A 222 -19.20 16.45 -9.65
C CYS A 222 -20.70 16.52 -9.95
N THR A 223 -21.54 16.27 -8.94
CA THR A 223 -23.00 16.41 -9.04
C THR A 223 -23.52 17.61 -8.25
N ILE A 224 -22.63 18.45 -7.69
CA ILE A 224 -22.99 19.67 -6.99
C ILE A 224 -23.08 20.80 -8.02
N GLY A 225 -24.30 21.26 -8.31
CA GLY A 225 -24.56 22.31 -9.29
C GLY A 225 -25.80 22.04 -10.15
N PRO A 226 -26.17 22.96 -11.06
CA PRO A 226 -27.34 22.82 -11.92
C PRO A 226 -27.19 21.69 -12.95
N SER A 227 -25.94 21.35 -13.32
CA SER A 227 -25.60 20.28 -14.26
C SER A 227 -24.40 19.48 -13.75
N PRO A 228 -24.32 18.15 -13.99
CA PRO A 228 -23.15 17.37 -13.64
C PRO A 228 -21.93 17.84 -14.43
N MET A 229 -20.84 18.16 -13.73
CA MET A 229 -19.58 18.55 -14.34
C MET A 229 -18.58 17.39 -14.27
N THR A 230 -17.75 17.25 -15.29
CA THR A 230 -16.72 16.20 -15.36
C THR A 230 -15.38 16.79 -15.75
N ALA A 231 -14.30 16.31 -15.14
CA ALA A 231 -12.94 16.64 -15.54
C ALA A 231 -12.04 15.42 -15.47
N SER A 232 -11.01 15.39 -16.31
CA SER A 232 -9.96 14.37 -16.24
C SER A 232 -9.26 14.41 -14.88
N LEU A 233 -8.78 13.24 -14.42
CA LEU A 233 -8.00 13.17 -13.19
C LEU A 233 -6.68 13.94 -13.35
N THR A 234 -6.27 14.66 -12.31
CA THR A 234 -4.91 15.22 -12.25
C THR A 234 -3.89 14.10 -12.06
N LEU A 235 -2.60 14.37 -12.31
CA LEU A 235 -1.53 13.39 -12.07
C LEU A 235 -1.55 12.88 -10.62
N GLU A 236 -1.69 13.79 -9.66
CA GLU A 236 -1.77 13.52 -8.22
C GLU A 236 -2.96 12.65 -7.80
N GLN A 237 -4.03 12.64 -8.60
CA GLN A 237 -5.22 11.82 -8.38
C GLN A 237 -5.09 10.47 -9.09
N ALA A 238 -4.55 10.48 -10.31
CA ALA A 238 -4.41 9.31 -11.17
C ALA A 238 -3.48 8.24 -10.57
N ILE A 239 -2.50 8.62 -9.74
CA ILE A 239 -1.57 7.65 -9.10
C ILE A 239 -2.28 6.56 -8.28
N TRP A 240 -3.51 6.82 -7.80
CA TRP A 240 -4.29 5.83 -7.05
C TRP A 240 -4.87 4.72 -7.91
N PHE A 241 -4.81 4.83 -9.24
CA PHE A 241 -5.48 3.93 -10.17
C PHE A 241 -4.51 3.38 -11.22
N LYS A 242 -4.69 2.10 -11.59
CA LYS A 242 -3.95 1.44 -12.67
C LYS A 242 -4.49 1.95 -14.02
N VAL A 243 -4.15 3.17 -14.45
CA VAL A 243 -4.59 3.70 -15.75
C VAL A 243 -3.71 3.12 -16.86
N SER A 244 -4.24 2.19 -17.65
CA SER A 244 -3.57 1.69 -18.86
C SER A 244 -3.70 2.72 -19.98
N SER A 245 -2.69 3.56 -20.16
CA SER A 245 -2.63 4.51 -21.27
C SER A 245 -2.48 3.77 -22.61
N LYS A 246 -3.56 3.65 -23.37
CA LYS A 246 -3.53 3.34 -24.81
C LYS A 246 -4.12 4.52 -25.58
N GLY A 247 -3.27 5.21 -26.36
CA GLY A 247 -3.67 5.97 -27.56
C GLY A 247 -3.73 7.50 -27.44
N GLN A 248 -2.70 8.15 -28.03
CA GLN A 248 -2.62 9.51 -28.62
C GLN A 248 -2.95 10.70 -27.69
N ASP A 249 -1.99 11.56 -27.32
CA ASP A 249 -1.28 12.45 -28.24
C ASP A 249 0.26 12.49 -28.11
N LYS A 250 0.89 12.67 -29.28
CA LYS A 250 2.32 12.93 -29.46
C LYS A 250 2.65 14.36 -29.07
N THR A 251 2.75 14.65 -27.78
CA THR A 251 3.65 15.70 -27.26
C THR A 251 3.87 15.44 -25.79
N ASN A 252 5.10 15.01 -25.47
CA ASN A 252 5.79 15.01 -24.19
C ASN A 252 4.99 14.55 -22.96
N TYR A 253 5.47 13.46 -22.37
CA TYR A 253 5.02 12.82 -21.12
C TYR A 253 3.91 11.77 -21.25
N SER A 254 4.15 10.75 -22.08
CA SER A 254 3.53 9.44 -21.89
C SER A 254 4.62 8.36 -21.78
N ASN A 255 4.81 7.83 -20.57
CA ASN A 255 5.19 6.43 -20.36
C ASN A 255 4.79 6.02 -18.94
N THR A 256 3.57 5.54 -18.81
CA THR A 256 3.08 4.79 -17.66
C THR A 256 3.77 3.42 -17.64
N LEU A 257 4.29 3.00 -16.48
CA LEU A 257 4.52 1.60 -16.09
C LEU A 257 5.41 0.73 -17.01
N ARG A 258 6.71 1.02 -16.99
CA ARG A 258 7.77 0.03 -16.76
C ARG A 258 8.73 0.70 -15.79
N THR A 259 8.86 0.23 -14.55
CA THR A 259 9.80 0.85 -13.59
C THR A 259 11.21 0.67 -14.11
N SER A 260 11.68 1.67 -14.87
CA SER A 260 13.05 1.72 -15.34
C SER A 260 13.95 1.83 -14.13
N PHE A 261 14.86 0.89 -13.95
CA PHE A 261 15.98 1.07 -13.07
C PHE A 261 16.93 2.12 -13.66
N ASP A 262 17.61 2.80 -12.76
CA ASP A 262 18.75 3.66 -13.01
C ASP A 262 19.87 3.27 -12.05
N ILE A 263 20.97 4.02 -12.05
CA ILE A 263 22.14 3.72 -11.22
C ILE A 263 21.83 3.65 -9.71
N THR A 264 20.79 4.31 -9.19
CA THR A 264 20.46 4.27 -7.76
C THR A 264 19.93 2.89 -7.32
N HIS A 265 19.50 2.07 -8.28
CA HIS A 265 18.94 0.75 -8.06
C HIS A 265 20.00 -0.37 -8.03
N LEU A 266 21.29 -0.04 -8.21
CA LEU A 266 22.38 -1.01 -8.24
C LEU A 266 22.44 -1.87 -6.97
N SER A 267 22.27 -1.26 -5.80
CA SER A 267 22.27 -1.97 -4.51
C SER A 267 21.11 -2.97 -4.39
N MET A 268 19.94 -2.62 -4.93
CA MET A 268 18.76 -3.48 -4.93
C MET A 268 18.98 -4.71 -5.82
N VAL A 269 19.49 -4.51 -7.03
CA VAL A 269 19.75 -5.60 -8.00
C VAL A 269 20.84 -6.53 -7.48
N LEU A 270 21.94 -5.98 -6.96
CA LEU A 270 23.00 -6.78 -6.35
C LEU A 270 22.49 -7.61 -5.17
N ARG A 271 21.76 -6.98 -4.24
CA ARG A 271 21.20 -7.70 -3.07
C ARG A 271 20.26 -8.83 -3.49
N PHE A 272 19.48 -8.64 -4.55
CA PHE A 272 18.64 -9.70 -5.10
C PHE A 272 19.48 -10.87 -5.62
N LEU A 273 20.46 -10.60 -6.48
CA LEU A 273 21.32 -11.65 -7.06
C LEU A 273 22.12 -12.40 -5.97
N THR A 274 22.67 -11.68 -4.98
CA THR A 274 23.37 -12.30 -3.84
C THR A 274 22.43 -13.18 -3.01
N LYS A 275 21.21 -12.71 -2.73
CA LYS A 275 20.23 -13.46 -1.94
C LYS A 275 19.80 -14.74 -2.65
N GLU A 276 19.60 -14.68 -3.96
CA GLU A 276 19.21 -15.84 -4.77
C GLU A 276 20.43 -16.67 -5.22
N HIS A 277 21.59 -16.48 -4.58
CA HIS A 277 22.82 -17.25 -4.81
C HIS A 277 23.27 -17.30 -6.28
N TYR A 278 23.15 -16.18 -6.99
CA TYR A 278 23.63 -16.05 -8.37
C TYR A 278 25.13 -16.30 -8.47
N ASP A 279 25.54 -17.11 -9.46
CA ASP A 279 26.94 -17.39 -9.74
C ASP A 279 27.59 -16.22 -10.51
N ALA A 280 28.34 -15.40 -9.76
CA ALA A 280 29.05 -14.23 -10.28
C ALA A 280 30.10 -14.56 -11.36
N THR A 281 30.51 -15.82 -11.54
CA THR A 281 31.42 -16.20 -12.64
C THR A 281 30.76 -16.04 -14.01
N THR A 282 29.42 -16.08 -14.07
CA THR A 282 28.63 -15.96 -15.32
C THR A 282 28.32 -14.51 -15.72
N TRP A 283 28.93 -13.51 -15.06
CA TRP A 283 28.63 -12.09 -15.24
C TRP A 283 28.80 -11.57 -16.67
N GLN A 284 29.73 -12.14 -17.45
CA GLN A 284 29.94 -11.76 -18.86
C GLN A 284 28.76 -12.19 -19.73
N GLN A 285 28.24 -13.41 -19.51
CA GLN A 285 27.07 -13.92 -20.22
C GLN A 285 25.82 -13.09 -19.88
N LEU A 286 25.67 -12.74 -18.61
CA LEU A 286 24.61 -11.83 -18.16
C LEU A 286 24.75 -10.44 -18.80
N GLY A 287 25.95 -9.87 -18.81
CA GLY A 287 26.23 -8.57 -19.43
C GLY A 287 25.86 -8.51 -20.92
N LEU A 288 26.24 -9.54 -21.68
CA LEU A 288 25.85 -9.69 -23.09
C LEU A 288 24.33 -9.75 -23.25
N ALA A 289 23.66 -10.58 -22.44
CA ALA A 289 22.20 -10.72 -22.48
C ALA A 289 21.45 -9.43 -22.08
N LEU A 290 22.08 -8.57 -21.27
CA LEU A 290 21.58 -7.24 -20.91
C LEU A 290 21.87 -6.15 -21.96
N GLY A 291 22.65 -6.47 -23.01
CA GLY A 291 22.97 -5.54 -24.10
C GLY A 291 24.29 -4.78 -23.95
N ILE A 292 25.17 -5.20 -23.04
CA ILE A 292 26.54 -4.67 -22.92
C ILE A 292 27.44 -5.38 -23.93
N TYR A 293 28.23 -4.63 -24.69
CA TYR A 293 29.07 -5.22 -25.74
C TYR A 293 30.35 -5.86 -25.20
N GLN A 294 30.84 -6.87 -25.93
CA GLN A 294 32.07 -7.59 -25.57
C GLN A 294 33.29 -6.68 -25.31
N PRO A 295 33.55 -5.60 -26.07
CA PRO A 295 34.66 -4.70 -25.78
C PRO A 295 34.54 -4.02 -24.40
N THR A 296 33.33 -3.64 -24.00
CA THR A 296 33.05 -3.04 -22.68
C THR A 296 33.26 -4.05 -21.56
N LEU A 297 32.81 -5.29 -21.75
CA LEU A 297 33.03 -6.38 -20.79
C LEU A 297 34.53 -6.71 -20.63
N ASN A 298 35.28 -6.76 -21.73
CA ASN A 298 36.74 -7.01 -21.67
C ASN A 298 37.47 -5.89 -20.91
N LYS A 299 37.02 -4.64 -21.06
CA LYS A 299 37.56 -3.51 -20.30
C LYS A 299 37.26 -3.64 -18.80
N ILE A 300 36.02 -3.99 -18.44
CA ILE A 300 35.62 -4.23 -17.03
C ILE A 300 36.49 -5.31 -16.39
N GLU A 301 36.74 -6.41 -17.10
CA GLU A 301 37.55 -7.53 -16.61
C GLU A 301 39.01 -7.10 -16.34
N SER A 302 39.58 -6.30 -17.25
CA SER A 302 40.93 -5.76 -17.12
C SER A 302 41.05 -4.78 -15.94
N ASP A 303 40.09 -3.87 -15.79
CA ASP A 303 40.08 -2.83 -14.76
C ASP A 303 39.86 -3.42 -13.34
N ALA A 304 39.05 -4.48 -13.23
CA ALA A 304 38.75 -5.17 -11.97
C ALA A 304 39.80 -6.23 -11.56
N ARG A 305 40.87 -6.42 -12.35
CA ARG A 305 41.95 -7.41 -12.11
C ARG A 305 41.43 -8.85 -11.90
N GLY A 306 40.36 -9.23 -12.59
CA GLY A 306 39.78 -10.58 -12.53
C GLY A 306 38.96 -10.91 -11.27
N LYS A 307 38.62 -9.92 -10.42
CA LYS A 307 37.68 -10.13 -9.30
C LYS A 307 36.24 -10.17 -9.81
N THR A 308 35.66 -11.37 -9.87
CA THR A 308 34.34 -11.64 -10.45
C THR A 308 33.21 -10.80 -9.85
N GLU A 309 33.19 -10.62 -8.53
CA GLU A 309 32.18 -9.77 -7.84
C GLU A 309 32.28 -8.29 -8.23
N ASP A 310 33.50 -7.78 -8.37
CA ASP A 310 33.73 -6.40 -8.81
C ASP A 310 33.33 -6.24 -10.28
N CYS A 311 33.63 -7.23 -11.12
CA CYS A 311 33.20 -7.23 -12.52
C CYS A 311 31.67 -7.24 -12.66
N LEU A 312 30.97 -8.08 -11.88
CA LEU A 312 29.51 -8.13 -11.87
C LEU A 312 28.90 -6.78 -11.45
N ARG A 313 29.44 -6.17 -10.40
CA ARG A 313 29.00 -4.86 -9.92
C ARG A 313 29.16 -3.77 -10.98
N VAL A 314 30.30 -3.72 -11.66
CA VAL A 314 30.54 -2.72 -12.72
C VAL A 314 29.68 -3.00 -13.96
N CYS A 315 29.50 -4.27 -14.34
CA CYS A 315 28.62 -4.69 -15.42
C CYS A 315 27.17 -4.23 -15.21
N LEU A 316 26.61 -4.49 -14.01
CA LEU A 316 25.27 -4.03 -13.65
C LEU A 316 25.18 -2.50 -13.58
N SER A 317 26.24 -1.83 -13.14
CA SER A 317 26.31 -0.36 -13.18
C SER A 317 26.22 0.16 -14.61
N SER A 318 26.93 -0.43 -15.57
CA SER A 318 26.87 -0.06 -16.99
C SER A 318 25.49 -0.32 -17.59
N TRP A 319 24.85 -1.44 -17.25
CA TRP A 319 23.46 -1.74 -17.65
C TRP A 319 22.47 -0.70 -17.12
N LEU A 320 22.57 -0.33 -15.84
CA LEU A 320 21.71 0.67 -15.21
C LEU A 320 21.93 2.09 -15.73
N ARG A 321 23.13 2.39 -16.23
CA ARG A 321 23.46 3.63 -16.94
C ARG A 321 23.01 3.61 -18.40
N GLN A 322 22.51 2.47 -18.89
CA GLN A 322 22.10 2.26 -20.27
C GLN A 322 23.25 2.51 -21.26
N GLU A 323 24.45 2.05 -20.91
CA GLU A 323 25.60 2.05 -21.82
C GLU A 323 25.38 1.06 -22.98
N ASP A 324 26.15 1.19 -24.07
CA ASP A 324 26.06 0.34 -25.27
C ASP A 324 24.61 0.22 -25.82
N ASN A 325 24.16 -1.01 -26.09
CA ASN A 325 22.88 -1.28 -26.75
C ASN A 325 21.75 -1.67 -25.80
N VAL A 326 21.87 -1.32 -24.52
CA VAL A 326 20.86 -1.59 -23.50
C VAL A 326 19.49 -1.02 -23.92
N LYS A 327 19.45 0.10 -24.64
CA LYS A 327 18.20 0.70 -25.13
C LYS A 327 17.47 -0.17 -26.17
N GLU A 328 18.17 -0.95 -26.98
CA GLU A 328 17.54 -1.88 -27.94
C GLU A 328 17.21 -3.24 -27.30
N SER A 329 18.00 -3.70 -26.33
CA SER A 329 17.72 -4.92 -25.55
C SER A 329 16.56 -4.77 -24.55
N GLY A 330 16.26 -3.53 -24.15
CA GLY A 330 15.11 -3.15 -23.33
C GLY A 330 15.50 -2.27 -22.15
N ILE A 331 14.60 -1.36 -21.77
CA ILE A 331 14.76 -0.45 -20.62
C ILE A 331 15.10 -1.26 -19.35
N PRO A 332 16.14 -0.92 -18.56
CA PRO A 332 16.51 -1.66 -17.36
C PRO A 332 15.33 -1.81 -16.41
N ASN A 333 14.89 -3.02 -16.09
CA ASN A 333 13.83 -3.33 -15.11
C ASN A 333 13.86 -4.83 -14.77
N TRP A 334 13.00 -5.27 -13.83
CA TRP A 334 12.90 -6.67 -13.43
C TRP A 334 12.61 -7.63 -14.58
N TYR A 335 11.81 -7.24 -15.58
CA TYR A 335 11.51 -8.08 -16.74
C TYR A 335 12.72 -8.24 -17.66
N THR A 336 13.45 -7.16 -17.96
CA THR A 336 14.68 -7.27 -18.76
C THR A 336 15.75 -8.08 -18.06
N LEU A 337 15.86 -7.96 -16.73
CA LEU A 337 16.77 -8.78 -15.94
C LEU A 337 16.33 -10.25 -15.93
N ALA A 338 15.04 -10.53 -15.72
CA ALA A 338 14.49 -11.88 -15.75
C ALA A 338 14.69 -12.55 -17.11
N LYS A 339 14.44 -11.83 -18.20
CA LYS A 339 14.67 -12.31 -19.56
C LYS A 339 16.14 -12.61 -19.83
N ALA A 340 17.05 -11.75 -19.35
CA ALA A 340 18.49 -11.99 -19.48
C ALA A 340 18.94 -13.23 -18.67
N LEU A 341 18.47 -13.38 -17.42
CA LEU A 341 18.74 -14.54 -16.57
C LEU A 341 18.20 -15.85 -17.18
N ASP A 342 16.99 -15.83 -17.72
CA ASP A 342 16.39 -16.98 -18.40
C ASP A 342 17.22 -17.39 -19.63
N SER A 343 17.70 -16.41 -20.40
CA SER A 343 18.51 -16.66 -21.61
C SER A 343 19.87 -17.31 -21.33
N ILE A 344 20.44 -17.10 -20.14
CA ILE A 344 21.69 -17.72 -19.70
C ILE A 344 21.47 -18.99 -18.86
N GLY A 345 20.23 -19.50 -18.80
CA GLY A 345 19.89 -20.74 -18.10
C GLY A 345 19.63 -20.60 -16.60
N GLN A 346 19.62 -19.39 -16.04
CA GLN A 346 19.33 -19.09 -14.63
C GLN A 346 17.82 -19.03 -14.36
N ARG A 347 17.08 -20.06 -14.77
CA ARG A 347 15.60 -20.07 -14.78
C ARG A 347 14.95 -19.85 -13.41
N SER A 348 15.51 -20.46 -12.36
CA SER A 348 15.00 -20.30 -10.99
C SER A 348 15.06 -18.84 -10.51
N ILE A 349 16.14 -18.13 -10.83
CA ILE A 349 16.33 -16.71 -10.47
C ILE A 349 15.46 -15.83 -11.40
N ALA A 350 15.32 -16.21 -12.67
CA ALA A 350 14.47 -15.52 -13.63
C ALA A 350 12.99 -15.55 -13.21
N ASP A 351 12.46 -16.70 -12.77
CA ASP A 351 11.08 -16.82 -12.28
C ASP A 351 10.82 -15.89 -11.08
N LEU A 352 11.77 -15.81 -10.15
CA LEU A 352 11.69 -14.91 -9.00
C LEU A 352 11.79 -13.44 -9.40
N ALA A 353 12.56 -13.12 -10.45
CA ALA A 353 12.62 -11.78 -11.01
C ALA A 353 11.34 -11.41 -11.79
N TYR A 354 10.71 -12.36 -12.49
CA TYR A 354 9.41 -12.14 -13.16
C TYR A 354 8.29 -11.81 -12.17
N VAL A 355 8.29 -12.43 -10.98
CA VAL A 355 7.34 -12.12 -9.91
C VAL A 355 7.52 -10.68 -9.36
N LYS A 356 8.67 -10.05 -9.60
CA LYS A 356 8.98 -8.67 -9.18
C LYS A 356 8.66 -7.62 -10.25
N HIS A 357 8.36 -8.01 -11.48
CA HIS A 357 7.85 -7.14 -12.55
C HIS A 357 6.31 -7.09 -12.49
#